data_AF-A0A172TVD0-F1
#
_entry.id   AF-A0A172TVD0-F1
#
_cell.length_a   1.000
_cell.length_b   1.000
_cell.length_c   1.000
_cell.angle_alpha   90.00
_cell.angle_beta   90.00
_cell.angle_gamma   90.00
#
_symmetry.space_group_name_H-M   'P 1'
#
loop_
_entity.id
_entity.type
_entity.pdbx_description
1 polymer ?
#
loop_
_entity_poly.entity_id
_entity_poly.type
_entity_poly.pdbx_seq_one_letter_code
_entity_poly.pdbx_strand_id
1 'polypeptide(L)'
;MLKYSKNFIKDFDEFDINKYPDLIEDLNQISNRTADLPHHFKAEILISFAKTHSLKNEWIMANPKFVAVVTSGVLPIVNMESLFETSSKHFFFQQQFEQYLTRRFQAG
;
A
#
# COMPACT_ATOMS: atom_id res chain seq x y z
N MET A 1 -13.14 6.33 -8.29
CA MET A 1 -13.14 7.80 -8.10
C MET A 1 -11.97 8.10 -7.16
N LEU A 2 -11.01 8.93 -7.55
CA LEU A 2 -9.84 9.24 -6.72
C LEU A 2 -10.27 10.08 -5.52
N LYS A 3 -9.97 9.61 -4.31
CA LYS A 3 -10.44 10.26 -3.07
C LYS A 3 -9.55 11.43 -2.65
N TYR A 4 -8.26 11.40 -3.00
CA TYR A 4 -7.32 12.48 -2.73
C TYR A 4 -7.08 13.32 -3.98
N SER A 5 -7.10 14.65 -3.83
CA SER A 5 -6.81 15.57 -4.93
C SER A 5 -5.31 15.86 -5.03
N LYS A 6 -4.83 16.11 -6.24
CA LYS A 6 -3.41 16.37 -6.57
C LYS A 6 -2.79 17.57 -5.82
N ASN A 7 -3.62 18.43 -5.22
CA ASN A 7 -3.19 19.64 -4.51
C ASN A 7 -3.08 19.43 -2.98
N PHE A 8 -3.29 18.21 -2.49
CA PHE A 8 -3.31 17.92 -1.05
C PHE A 8 -1.91 17.74 -0.43
N ILE A 9 -0.89 17.50 -1.26
CA ILE A 9 0.49 17.25 -0.81
C ILE A 9 1.37 18.37 -1.38
N LYS A 10 1.97 19.17 -0.51
CA LYS A 10 2.97 20.19 -0.88
C LYS A 10 4.35 19.57 -1.01
N ASP A 11 5.27 20.28 -1.66
CA ASP A 11 6.64 19.81 -1.95
C ASP A 11 7.44 19.36 -0.73
N PHE A 12 7.04 19.77 0.48
CA PHE A 12 7.69 19.42 1.76
C PHE A 12 6.74 18.73 2.76
N ASP A 13 5.55 18.31 2.33
CA ASP A 13 4.66 17.62 3.24
C ASP A 13 5.22 16.25 3.60
N GLU A 14 5.33 16.00 4.90
CA GLU A 14 5.68 14.69 5.44
C GLU A 14 4.43 13.80 5.50
N PHE A 15 4.63 12.51 5.24
CA PHE A 15 3.59 11.51 5.43
C PHE A 15 3.25 11.38 6.92
N ASP A 16 1.99 11.61 7.25
CA ASP A 16 1.41 11.38 8.57
C ASP A 16 0.12 10.59 8.41
N ILE A 17 0.13 9.33 8.87
CA ILE A 17 -1.01 8.42 8.76
C ILE A 17 -2.28 8.98 9.41
N ASN A 18 -2.17 9.81 10.45
CA ASN A 18 -3.32 10.37 11.14
C ASN A 18 -4.15 11.33 10.27
N LYS A 19 -3.58 11.82 9.17
CA LYS A 19 -4.28 12.64 8.17
C LYS A 19 -5.15 11.81 7.22
N TYR A 20 -5.05 10.48 7.27
CA TYR A 20 -5.69 9.55 6.33
C TYR A 20 -6.48 8.46 7.08
N PRO A 21 -7.58 8.80 7.78
CA PRO A 21 -8.34 7.84 8.58
C PRO A 21 -8.92 6.69 7.75
N ASP A 22 -9.35 6.94 6.52
CA ASP A 22 -9.84 5.88 5.63
C ASP A 22 -8.73 4.90 5.23
N LEU A 23 -7.50 5.39 5.08
CA LEU A 23 -6.35 4.53 4.81
C LEU A 23 -6.03 3.66 6.03
N ILE A 24 -6.20 4.18 7.25
CA ILE A 24 -6.05 3.36 8.47
C ILE A 24 -7.07 2.22 8.47
N GLU A 25 -8.33 2.50 8.14
CA GLU A 25 -9.37 1.47 8.04
C GLU A 25 -9.01 0.41 7.01
N ASP A 26 -8.64 0.82 5.80
CA ASP A 26 -8.22 -0.07 4.72
C ASP A 26 -7.05 -0.98 5.15
N LEU A 27 -6.01 -0.41 5.76
CA LEU A 27 -4.83 -1.15 6.21
C LEU A 27 -5.16 -2.16 7.31
N ASN A 28 -6.09 -1.82 8.22
CA ASN A 28 -6.59 -2.75 9.21
C ASN A 28 -7.38 -3.89 8.58
N GLN A 29 -8.24 -3.60 7.59
CA GLN A 29 -8.96 -4.64 6.85
C GLN A 29 -8.02 -5.57 6.09
N ILE A 30 -7.02 -5.03 5.39
CA ILE A 30 -5.99 -5.81 4.69
C ILE A 30 -5.25 -6.71 5.67
N SER A 31 -4.83 -6.18 6.82
CA SER A 31 -4.14 -6.95 7.86
C SER A 31 -5.00 -8.12 8.35
N ASN A 32 -6.27 -7.86 8.67
CA ASN A 32 -7.17 -8.87 9.20
C ASN A 32 -7.48 -9.96 8.16
N ARG A 33 -7.71 -9.59 6.90
CA ARG A 33 -8.02 -10.54 5.81
C ARG A 33 -6.84 -11.38 5.36
N THR A 34 -5.63 -11.03 5.79
CA THR A 34 -4.39 -11.69 5.37
C THR A 34 -3.54 -12.15 6.55
N ALA A 35 -4.07 -12.12 7.78
CA ALA A 35 -3.35 -12.44 9.00
C ALA A 35 -2.79 -13.88 9.00
N ASP A 36 -3.51 -14.79 8.38
CA ASP A 36 -3.22 -16.22 8.24
C ASP A 36 -2.34 -16.57 7.02
N LEU A 37 -1.98 -15.59 6.20
CA LEU A 37 -1.09 -15.78 5.06
C LEU A 37 0.38 -15.53 5.42
N PRO A 38 1.37 -16.17 4.75
CA PRO A 38 2.80 -15.99 5.02
C PRO A 38 3.26 -14.55 4.83
N HIS A 39 4.21 -14.07 5.66
CA HIS A 39 4.60 -12.65 5.70
C HIS A 39 5.62 -12.27 4.63
N HIS A 40 6.24 -13.25 3.99
CA HIS A 40 7.22 -13.05 2.92
C HIS A 40 6.68 -12.12 1.84
N PHE A 41 7.40 -11.02 1.61
CA PHE A 41 7.11 -10.02 0.60
C PHE A 41 5.73 -9.35 0.68
N LYS A 42 4.98 -9.46 1.80
CA LYS A 42 3.63 -8.89 1.89
C LYS A 42 3.64 -7.38 1.62
N ALA A 43 4.56 -6.65 2.25
CA ALA A 43 4.68 -5.22 2.06
C ALA A 43 5.07 -4.87 0.61
N GLU A 44 6.08 -5.55 0.08
CA GLU A 44 6.64 -5.33 -1.24
C GLU A 44 5.60 -5.58 -2.35
N ILE A 45 4.84 -6.67 -2.22
CA ILE A 45 3.73 -7.00 -3.13
C ILE A 45 2.65 -5.91 -3.06
N LEU A 46 2.24 -5.51 -1.84
CA LEU A 46 1.16 -4.54 -1.68
C LEU A 46 1.54 -3.15 -2.20
N ILE A 47 2.75 -2.69 -1.87
CA ILE A 47 3.31 -1.42 -2.34
C ILE A 47 3.40 -1.43 -3.86
N SER A 48 4.02 -2.46 -4.45
CA SER A 48 4.23 -2.52 -5.89
C SER A 48 2.91 -2.60 -6.65
N PHE A 49 1.96 -3.40 -6.16
CA PHE A 49 0.65 -3.50 -6.79
C PHE A 49 -0.16 -2.20 -6.69
N ALA A 50 -0.21 -1.56 -5.52
CA ALA A 50 -0.93 -0.29 -5.35
C ALA A 50 -0.26 0.89 -6.11
N LYS A 51 1.06 0.82 -6.34
CA LYS A 51 1.81 1.89 -7.01
C LYS A 51 1.81 1.76 -8.53
N THR A 52 1.95 0.55 -9.06
CA THR A 52 2.18 0.32 -10.50
C THR A 52 1.42 -0.88 -11.07
N HIS A 53 0.56 -1.54 -10.29
CA HIS A 53 -0.13 -2.79 -10.66
C HIS A 53 0.82 -3.87 -11.21
N SER A 54 2.09 -3.82 -10.82
CA SER A 54 3.14 -4.71 -11.31
C SER A 54 3.69 -5.56 -10.18
N LEU A 55 4.04 -6.82 -10.48
CA LEU A 55 4.59 -7.77 -9.53
C LEU A 55 5.78 -8.50 -10.12
N LYS A 56 6.83 -8.71 -9.31
CA LYS A 56 7.99 -9.51 -9.71
C LYS A 56 7.68 -11.01 -9.59
N ASN A 57 8.21 -11.81 -10.51
CA ASN A 57 8.06 -13.27 -10.49
C ASN A 57 8.54 -13.90 -9.17
N GLU A 58 9.62 -13.38 -8.57
CA GLU A 58 10.14 -13.87 -7.29
C GLU A 58 9.12 -13.76 -6.15
N TRP A 59 8.33 -12.68 -6.12
CA TRP A 59 7.29 -12.47 -5.11
C TRP A 59 6.07 -13.38 -5.35
N ILE A 60 5.70 -13.57 -6.63
CA ILE A 60 4.61 -14.48 -7.02
C ILE A 60 4.92 -15.91 -6.60
N MET A 61 6.16 -16.36 -6.82
CA MET A 61 6.59 -17.70 -6.44
C MET A 61 6.70 -17.88 -4.92
N ALA A 62 7.15 -16.84 -4.21
CA ALA A 62 7.32 -16.89 -2.76
C ALA A 62 6.00 -16.78 -1.98
N ASN A 63 5.00 -16.07 -2.51
CA ASN A 63 3.72 -15.86 -1.82
C ASN A 63 2.50 -15.87 -2.77
N PRO A 64 2.25 -16.99 -3.47
CA PRO A 64 1.24 -17.05 -4.53
C PRO A 64 -0.18 -16.81 -4.02
N LYS A 65 -0.49 -17.22 -2.78
CA LYS A 65 -1.80 -16.99 -2.15
C LYS A 65 -2.05 -15.50 -1.89
N PHE A 66 -1.07 -14.79 -1.33
CA PHE A 66 -1.21 -13.36 -1.08
C PHE A 66 -1.32 -12.58 -2.39
N VAL A 67 -0.52 -12.95 -3.41
CA VAL A 67 -0.66 -12.36 -4.75
C VAL A 67 -2.06 -12.55 -5.31
N ALA A 68 -2.63 -13.75 -5.24
CA ALA A 68 -3.98 -14.01 -5.73
C ALA A 68 -5.03 -13.15 -5.01
N VAL A 69 -4.90 -12.95 -3.69
CA VAL A 69 -5.81 -12.09 -2.93
C VAL A 69 -5.66 -10.63 -3.35
N VAL A 70 -4.43 -10.12 -3.48
CA VAL A 70 -4.15 -8.75 -3.91
C VAL A 70 -4.67 -8.47 -5.31
N THR A 71 -4.46 -9.40 -6.26
CA THR A 71 -4.89 -9.23 -7.66
C THR A 71 -6.37 -9.48 -7.89
N SER A 72 -7.07 -10.14 -6.96
CA SER A 72 -8.51 -10.41 -7.09
C SER A 72 -9.41 -9.18 -6.96
N GLY A 73 -8.87 -8.05 -6.47
CA GLY A 73 -9.63 -6.82 -6.25
C GLY A 73 -10.51 -6.82 -5.00
N VAL A 74 -10.44 -7.86 -4.17
CA VAL A 74 -11.24 -7.95 -2.92
C VAL A 74 -10.67 -7.09 -1.79
N LEU A 75 -9.39 -6.71 -1.86
CA LEU A 75 -8.74 -5.89 -0.85
C LEU A 75 -9.02 -4.40 -1.09
N PRO A 76 -9.27 -3.61 -0.03
CA PRO A 76 -9.50 -2.18 -0.16
C PRO A 76 -8.16 -1.44 -0.37
N ILE A 77 -7.68 -1.40 -1.61
CA ILE A 77 -6.39 -0.77 -1.96
C ILE A 77 -6.52 0.61 -2.60
N VAL A 78 -7.75 1.03 -2.91
CA VAL A 78 -8.04 2.26 -3.68
C VAL A 78 -7.48 3.52 -3.01
N ASN A 79 -7.51 3.62 -1.69
CA ASN A 79 -6.94 4.78 -1.00
C ASN A 79 -5.41 4.78 -1.05
N MET A 80 -4.75 3.61 -1.04
CA MET A 80 -3.29 3.53 -1.26
C MET A 80 -2.95 3.94 -2.69
N GLU A 81 -3.66 3.41 -3.68
CA GLU A 81 -3.47 3.75 -5.10
C GLU A 81 -3.62 5.26 -5.31
N SER A 82 -4.72 5.83 -4.79
CA SER A 82 -4.97 7.26 -4.87
C SER A 82 -3.87 8.08 -4.17
N LEU A 83 -3.32 7.60 -3.06
CA LEU A 83 -2.25 8.29 -2.36
C LEU A 83 -0.91 8.19 -3.10
N PHE A 84 -0.57 7.04 -3.69
CA PHE A 84 0.61 6.90 -4.54
C PHE A 84 0.52 7.77 -5.81
N GLU A 85 -0.64 7.81 -6.45
CA GLU A 85 -0.86 8.62 -7.65
C GLU A 85 -0.72 10.12 -7.35
N THR A 86 -1.36 10.59 -6.27
CA THR A 86 -1.30 12.00 -5.87
C THR A 86 0.08 12.43 -5.39
N SER A 87 0.81 11.53 -4.72
CA SER A 87 2.18 11.78 -4.27
C SER A 87 3.26 11.47 -5.33
N SER A 88 2.90 11.14 -6.58
CA SER A 88 3.85 10.70 -7.63
C SER A 88 5.03 11.64 -7.91
N LYS A 89 4.89 12.93 -7.62
CA LYS A 89 5.96 13.93 -7.75
C LYS A 89 6.70 14.25 -6.45
N HIS A 90 6.23 13.72 -5.32
CA HIS A 90 6.73 14.00 -3.98
C HIS A 90 7.54 12.80 -3.48
N PHE A 91 8.79 12.71 -3.93
CA PHE A 91 9.67 11.56 -3.63
C PHE A 91 9.78 11.27 -2.12
N PHE A 92 9.99 12.30 -1.31
CA PHE A 92 10.14 12.14 0.14
C PHE A 92 8.86 11.60 0.80
N PHE A 93 7.71 12.12 0.40
CA PHE A 93 6.41 11.61 0.85
C PHE A 93 6.23 10.13 0.49
N GLN A 94 6.51 9.75 -0.77
CA GLN A 94 6.41 8.36 -1.20
C GLN A 94 7.32 7.44 -0.38
N GLN A 95 8.56 7.87 -0.15
CA GLN A 95 9.52 7.09 0.63
C GLN A 95 9.02 6.87 2.07
N GLN A 96 8.52 7.91 2.74
CA GLN A 96 7.97 7.78 4.09
C GLN A 96 6.73 6.88 4.13
N PHE A 97 5.87 6.99 3.12
CA PHE A 97 4.68 6.14 3.02
C PHE A 97 5.04 4.67 2.79
N GLU A 98 5.97 4.38 1.87
CA GLU A 98 6.49 3.02 1.64
C GLU A 98 7.14 2.44 2.90
N GLN A 99 7.92 3.23 3.63
CA GLN A 99 8.51 2.82 4.91
C GLN A 99 7.46 2.50 5.96
N TYR A 100 6.40 3.31 6.05
CA TYR A 100 5.28 3.06 6.95
C TYR A 100 4.58 1.73 6.62
N LEU A 101 4.24 1.50 5.34
CA LEU A 101 3.63 0.24 4.89
C LEU A 101 4.54 -0.96 5.15
N THR A 102 5.84 -0.80 4.89
CA THR A 102 6.85 -1.83 5.15
C THR A 102 6.87 -2.23 6.63
N ARG A 103 6.97 -1.27 7.55
CA ARG A 103 6.91 -1.56 8.99
C ARG A 103 5.60 -2.22 9.39
N ARG A 104 4.47 -1.77 8.82
CA ARG A 104 3.13 -2.28 9.15
C ARG A 104 2.91 -3.74 8.75
N PHE A 105 3.52 -4.19 7.65
CA PHE A 105 3.31 -5.53 7.08
C PHE A 105 4.52 -6.47 7.18
N GLN A 106 5.68 -6.00 7.64
CA GLN A 106 6.81 -6.86 8.02
C GLN A 106 6.77 -7.31 9.49
N ALA A 107 6.09 -6.57 10.38
CA ALA A 107 6.14 -6.80 11.84
C ALA A 107 5.11 -7.79 12.38
N GLY A 108 4.53 -8.64 11.54
CA GLY A 108 3.59 -9.67 11.99
C GLY A 108 4.25 -11.03 12.18
#